data_AF-A0A6A6L691-F1
#
_entry.id   AF-A0A6A6L691-F1
#
_cell.length_a   1.000
_cell.length_b   1.000
_cell.length_c   1.000
_cell.angle_alpha   90.00
_cell.angle_beta   90.00
_cell.angle_gamma   90.00
#
_symmetry.space_group_name_H-M   'P 1'
#
loop_
_entity.id
_entity.type
_entity.pdbx_description
1 polymer ?
#
loop_
_entity_poly.entity_id
_entity_poly.type
_entity_poly.pdbx_seq_one_letter_code
_entity_poly.pdbx_strand_id
1 'polypeptide(L)'
;MVSDSDVIVGILEEKYPEPSLVTPPEFASVGSKIFPSFVKFLKSKDSNDGSEQALLEELKALEEHLKAHGPFIAGEKITAMELSLAPKLYHLEVALGHFKKWTVPENLPYVHNYMELLFSRESFQKTKATTEHVIAGWEPKVNA
;
A
#
# COMPACT_ATOMS: atom_id res chain seq x y z
N MET A 1 -27.01 4.20 2.57
CA MET A 1 -25.90 3.23 2.53
C MET A 1 -24.63 4.02 2.35
N VAL A 2 -23.63 3.83 3.22
CA VAL A 2 -22.30 4.42 3.03
C VAL A 2 -21.46 3.37 2.32
N SER A 3 -20.85 3.71 1.18
CA SER A 3 -20.16 2.75 0.30
C SER A 3 -18.69 3.07 0.03
N ASP A 4 -18.26 4.29 0.30
CA ASP A 4 -16.88 4.74 0.09
C ASP A 4 -16.03 4.41 1.34
N SER A 5 -14.88 3.75 1.15
CA SER A 5 -14.02 3.33 2.25
C SER A 5 -13.50 4.50 3.08
N ASP A 6 -13.16 5.63 2.44
CA ASP A 6 -12.61 6.79 3.14
C ASP A 6 -13.68 7.43 4.04
N VAL A 7 -14.94 7.45 3.56
CA VAL A 7 -16.10 7.90 4.35
C VAL A 7 -16.40 6.92 5.49
N ILE A 8 -16.33 5.60 5.23
CA ILE A 8 -16.57 4.59 6.26
C ILE A 8 -15.55 4.71 7.39
N VAL A 9 -14.26 4.88 7.06
CA VAL A 9 -13.19 5.03 8.06
C VAL A 9 -13.42 6.28 8.92
N GLY A 10 -13.81 7.41 8.31
CA GLY A 10 -14.14 8.63 9.06
C GLY A 10 -15.31 8.44 10.04
N ILE A 11 -16.39 7.78 9.60
CA ILE A 11 -17.53 7.48 10.46
C ILE A 11 -17.15 6.52 11.61
N LEU A 12 -16.26 5.54 11.34
CA LEU A 12 -15.77 4.63 12.37
C LEU A 12 -14.96 5.38 13.42
N GLU A 13 -14.09 6.31 13.03
CA GLU A 13 -13.33 7.14 13.97
C GLU A 13 -14.25 8.05 14.80
N GLU A 14 -15.26 8.68 14.18
CA GLU A 14 -16.23 9.52 14.91
C GLU A 14 -17.05 8.72 15.92
N LYS A 15 -17.45 7.49 15.56
CA LYS A 15 -18.31 6.65 16.40
C LYS A 15 -17.54 5.86 17.45
N TYR A 16 -16.28 5.52 17.17
CA TYR A 16 -15.40 4.72 18.01
C TYR A 16 -14.01 5.39 18.09
N PRO A 17 -13.89 6.51 18.82
CA PRO A 17 -12.68 7.34 18.80
C PRO A 17 -11.49 6.73 19.55
N GLU A 18 -11.68 5.61 20.26
CA GLU A 18 -10.64 4.95 21.04
C GLU A 18 -10.51 3.47 20.68
N PRO A 19 -9.28 2.99 20.36
CA PRO A 19 -8.05 3.77 20.19
C PRO A 19 -8.11 4.64 18.92
N SER A 20 -7.62 5.88 19.01
CA SER A 20 -7.62 6.77 17.84
C SER A 20 -6.69 6.28 16.73
N LEU A 21 -7.19 6.34 15.49
CA LEU A 21 -6.45 6.01 14.27
C LEU A 21 -6.25 7.24 13.38
N VAL A 22 -6.45 8.45 13.88
CA VAL A 22 -6.24 9.68 13.09
C VAL A 22 -4.79 9.78 12.64
N THR A 23 -4.60 9.93 11.33
CA THR A 23 -3.31 10.32 10.76
C THR A 23 -3.16 11.84 10.87
N PRO A 24 -2.03 12.35 11.41
CA PRO A 24 -1.73 13.78 11.38
C PRO A 24 -1.79 14.34 9.93
N PRO A 25 -2.41 15.52 9.70
CA PRO A 25 -2.64 16.05 8.35
C PRO A 25 -1.38 16.17 7.49
N GLU A 26 -0.23 16.47 8.10
CA GLU A 26 1.08 16.55 7.45
C GLU A 26 1.52 15.23 6.81
N PHE A 27 0.99 14.09 7.27
CA PHE A 27 1.31 12.77 6.75
C PHE A 27 0.20 12.15 5.90
N ALA A 28 -0.95 12.83 5.74
CA ALA A 28 -2.14 12.31 5.09
C ALA A 28 -1.98 12.00 3.58
N SER A 29 -0.88 12.42 2.96
CA SER A 29 -0.61 12.18 1.54
C SER A 29 0.57 11.23 1.27
N VAL A 30 1.26 10.78 2.32
CA VAL A 30 2.42 9.89 2.21
C VAL A 30 2.00 8.58 1.54
N GLY A 31 2.70 8.20 0.46
CA GLY A 31 2.43 6.97 -0.29
C GLY A 31 1.15 6.98 -1.15
N SER A 32 0.39 8.09 -1.19
CA SER A 32 -0.90 8.16 -1.92
C SER A 32 -0.81 7.81 -3.42
N LYS A 33 0.35 8.05 -4.03
CA LYS A 33 0.61 7.78 -5.45
C LYS A 33 1.14 6.37 -5.75
N ILE A 34 1.49 5.58 -4.72
CA ILE A 34 2.04 4.22 -4.93
C ILE A 34 1.05 3.35 -5.69
N PHE A 35 -0.22 3.31 -5.27
CA PHE A 35 -1.22 2.45 -5.90
C PHE A 35 -1.52 2.83 -7.37
N PRO A 36 -1.80 4.09 -7.73
CA PRO A 36 -1.98 4.44 -9.14
C PRO A 36 -0.73 4.17 -10.00
N SER A 37 0.48 4.42 -9.49
CA SER A 37 1.73 4.08 -10.18
C SER A 37 1.90 2.57 -10.36
N PHE A 38 1.58 1.78 -9.32
CA PHE A 38 1.54 0.31 -9.38
C PHE A 38 0.57 -0.18 -10.45
N VAL A 39 -0.66 0.33 -10.48
CA VAL A 39 -1.67 -0.11 -11.45
C VAL A 39 -1.23 0.24 -12.88
N LYS A 40 -0.64 1.43 -13.08
CA LYS A 40 -0.07 1.82 -14.37
C LYS A 40 1.04 0.86 -14.79
N PHE A 41 1.99 0.57 -13.91
CA PHE A 41 3.08 -0.35 -14.22
C PHE A 41 2.58 -1.78 -14.48
N LEU A 42 1.68 -2.29 -13.65
CA LEU A 42 1.12 -3.63 -13.78
C LEU A 42 0.44 -3.82 -15.16
N LYS A 43 -0.30 -2.81 -15.64
CA LYS A 43 -1.00 -2.85 -16.93
C LYS A 43 -0.12 -2.57 -18.14
N SER A 44 1.05 -1.95 -17.94
CA SER A 44 1.94 -1.60 -19.04
C SER A 44 2.43 -2.83 -19.80
N LYS A 45 2.41 -2.74 -21.14
CA LYS A 45 2.97 -3.73 -22.07
C LYS A 45 4.31 -3.29 -22.66
N ASP A 46 4.68 -2.02 -22.47
CA ASP A 46 5.91 -1.43 -22.99
C ASP A 46 6.91 -1.26 -21.85
N SER A 47 8.05 -1.94 -21.93
CA SER A 47 9.11 -1.83 -20.92
C SER A 47 9.77 -0.45 -20.86
N ASN A 48 9.53 0.43 -21.84
CA ASN A 48 10.15 1.74 -21.96
C ASN A 48 9.20 2.92 -21.68
N ASP A 49 7.96 2.67 -21.22
CA ASP A 49 6.98 3.73 -20.97
C ASP A 49 7.21 4.51 -19.65
N GLY A 50 8.27 4.16 -18.91
CA GLY A 50 8.67 4.78 -17.66
C GLY A 50 7.78 4.46 -16.46
N SER A 51 6.79 3.56 -16.58
CA SER A 51 5.87 3.24 -15.48
C SER A 51 6.54 2.54 -14.31
N GLU A 52 7.53 1.68 -14.55
CA GLU A 52 8.36 1.07 -13.50
C GLU A 52 9.13 2.13 -12.71
N GLN A 53 9.80 3.04 -13.43
CA GLN A 53 10.58 4.12 -12.84
C GLN A 53 9.70 5.05 -11.97
N ALA A 54 8.49 5.36 -12.44
CA ALA A 54 7.53 6.14 -11.66
C ALA A 54 7.11 5.41 -10.36
N LEU A 55 6.90 4.09 -10.38
CA LEU A 55 6.63 3.33 -9.17
C LEU A 55 7.84 3.33 -8.22
N LEU A 56 9.05 3.17 -8.77
CA LEU A 56 10.29 3.20 -7.99
C LEU A 56 10.52 4.56 -7.30
N GLU A 57 10.17 5.67 -7.96
CA GLU A 57 10.26 7.01 -7.36
C GLU A 57 9.29 7.17 -6.18
N GLU A 58 8.07 6.67 -6.29
CA GLU A 58 7.10 6.71 -5.18
C GLU A 58 7.55 5.81 -4.01
N LEU A 59 8.14 4.65 -4.28
CA LEU A 59 8.70 3.77 -3.24
C LEU A 59 9.94 4.38 -2.58
N LYS A 60 10.80 5.08 -3.33
CA LYS A 60 11.94 5.83 -2.76
C LYS A 60 11.48 7.01 -1.90
N ALA A 61 10.40 7.69 -2.29
CA ALA A 61 9.82 8.74 -1.46
C ALA A 61 9.28 8.17 -0.14
N LEU A 62 8.63 7.00 -0.17
CA LEU A 62 8.19 6.30 1.03
C LEU A 62 9.39 5.83 1.89
N GLU A 63 10.44 5.30 1.27
CA GLU A 63 11.68 4.88 1.94
C GLU A 63 12.30 6.01 2.76
N GLU A 64 12.51 7.19 2.14
CA GLU A 64 13.09 8.34 2.84
C GLU A 64 12.15 8.86 3.95
N HIS A 65 10.84 8.81 3.73
CA HIS A 65 9.87 9.18 4.77
C HIS A 65 9.96 8.25 5.99
N LEU A 66 9.94 6.93 5.76
CA LEU A 66 10.01 5.92 6.81
C LEU A 66 11.36 5.94 7.54
N LYS A 67 12.45 6.23 6.84
CA LYS A 67 13.76 6.44 7.45
C LYS A 67 13.77 7.61 8.44
N ALA A 68 13.04 8.67 8.14
CA ALA A 68 13.00 9.87 8.97
C ALA A 68 11.96 9.80 10.10
N HIS A 69 10.82 9.13 9.88
CA HIS A 69 9.66 9.18 10.78
C HIS A 69 9.16 7.81 11.26
N GLY A 70 9.78 6.71 10.83
CA GLY A 70 9.31 5.35 11.06
C GLY A 70 9.27 4.92 12.53
N PRO A 71 8.75 3.71 12.81
CA PRO A 71 8.55 2.61 11.86
C PRO A 71 7.26 2.66 11.03
N PHE A 72 6.26 3.45 11.42
CA PHE A 72 5.04 3.73 10.64
C PHE A 72 5.04 5.18 10.13
N ILE A 73 4.06 5.57 9.30
CA ILE A 73 4.06 6.88 8.65
C ILE A 73 4.02 8.03 9.64
N ALA A 74 3.32 7.85 10.76
CA ALA A 74 3.19 8.83 11.82
C ALA A 74 3.97 8.45 13.11
N GLY A 75 5.07 7.69 12.99
CA GLY A 75 5.89 7.29 14.13
C GLY A 75 5.62 5.86 14.60
N GLU A 76 5.43 5.70 15.90
CA GLU A 76 5.39 4.38 16.56
C GLU A 76 4.05 3.65 16.42
N LYS A 77 2.97 4.38 16.11
CA LYS A 77 1.61 3.84 16.09
C LYS A 77 1.04 3.81 14.69
N ILE A 78 0.17 2.82 14.47
CA ILE A 78 -0.66 2.74 13.27
C ILE A 78 -1.77 3.76 13.33
N THR A 79 -2.07 4.30 12.16
CA THR A 79 -3.13 5.24 11.86
C THR A 79 -3.92 4.72 10.65
N ALA A 80 -4.95 5.46 10.24
CA ALA A 80 -5.75 5.18 9.06
C ALA A 80 -4.88 5.07 7.78
N MET A 81 -3.73 5.73 7.74
CA MET A 81 -2.83 5.66 6.58
C MET A 81 -2.25 4.26 6.38
N GLU A 82 -1.78 3.60 7.44
CA GLU A 82 -1.30 2.22 7.37
C GLU A 82 -2.43 1.28 6.94
N LEU A 83 -3.65 1.48 7.45
CA LEU A 83 -4.81 0.67 7.10
C LEU A 83 -5.25 0.88 5.64
N SER A 84 -4.99 2.05 5.07
CA SER A 84 -5.21 2.35 3.65
C SER A 84 -4.12 1.76 2.76
N LEU A 85 -2.85 1.81 3.19
CA LEU A 85 -1.70 1.38 2.39
C LEU A 85 -1.40 -0.10 2.45
N ALA A 86 -1.59 -0.77 3.59
CA ALA A 86 -1.33 -2.20 3.74
C ALA A 86 -1.98 -3.06 2.66
N PRO A 87 -3.30 -2.96 2.37
CA PRO A 87 -3.90 -3.75 1.29
C PRO A 87 -3.35 -3.37 -0.09
N LYS A 88 -3.02 -2.10 -0.33
CA LYS A 88 -2.46 -1.62 -1.61
C LYS A 88 -1.06 -2.20 -1.85
N LEU A 89 -0.21 -2.21 -0.83
CA LEU A 89 1.14 -2.78 -0.89
C LEU A 89 1.11 -4.30 -1.06
N TYR A 90 0.15 -4.99 -0.42
CA TYR A 90 -0.02 -6.43 -0.61
C TYR A 90 -0.47 -6.77 -2.04
N HIS A 91 -1.40 -5.99 -2.60
CA HIS A 91 -1.78 -6.14 -4.01
C HIS A 91 -0.60 -5.88 -4.95
N LEU A 92 0.25 -4.90 -4.64
CA LEU A 92 1.47 -4.61 -5.38
C LEU A 92 2.42 -5.81 -5.35
N GLU A 93 2.76 -6.33 -4.16
CA GLU A 93 3.68 -7.46 -3.98
C GLU A 93 3.21 -8.70 -4.75
N VAL A 94 1.96 -9.11 -4.54
CA VAL A 94 1.41 -10.32 -5.13
C VAL A 94 1.25 -10.19 -6.65
N ALA A 95 0.66 -9.09 -7.13
CA ALA A 95 0.35 -8.94 -8.55
C ALA A 95 1.62 -8.70 -9.39
N LEU A 96 2.54 -7.83 -8.95
CA LEU A 96 3.78 -7.60 -9.69
C LEU A 96 4.70 -8.83 -9.66
N GLY A 97 4.76 -9.55 -8.53
CA GLY A 97 5.49 -10.80 -8.43
C GLY A 97 4.94 -11.86 -9.39
N HIS A 98 3.62 -11.96 -9.53
CA HIS A 98 2.99 -12.90 -10.45
C HIS A 98 3.17 -12.52 -11.93
N PHE A 99 2.68 -11.33 -12.31
CA PHE A 99 2.52 -10.91 -13.72
C PHE A 99 3.79 -10.32 -14.34
N LYS A 100 4.69 -9.73 -13.53
CA LYS A 100 5.91 -9.06 -14.02
C LYS A 100 7.22 -9.65 -13.51
N LYS A 101 7.16 -10.66 -12.61
CA LYS A 101 8.34 -11.19 -11.90
C LYS A 101 9.16 -10.09 -11.22
N TRP A 102 8.44 -9.08 -10.74
CA TRP A 102 9.02 -7.88 -10.15
C TRP A 102 8.78 -7.88 -8.65
N THR A 103 9.77 -7.41 -7.89
CA THR A 103 9.73 -7.31 -6.42
C THR A 103 10.24 -5.94 -5.99
N VAL A 104 9.85 -5.50 -4.80
CA VAL A 104 10.36 -4.24 -4.23
C VAL A 104 11.88 -4.36 -4.10
N PRO A 105 12.67 -3.41 -4.64
CA PRO A 105 14.12 -3.50 -4.59
C PRO A 105 14.69 -3.65 -3.17
N GLU A 106 15.65 -4.55 -2.98
CA GLU A 106 16.31 -4.81 -1.70
C GLU A 106 17.03 -3.60 -1.08
N ASN A 107 17.34 -2.59 -1.90
CA ASN A 107 17.94 -1.34 -1.44
C ASN A 107 16.92 -0.35 -0.85
N LEU A 108 15.69 -0.79 -0.56
CA LEU A 108 14.66 -0.05 0.17
C LEU A 108 14.32 -0.74 1.51
N PRO A 109 15.29 -0.87 2.44
CA PRO A 109 15.13 -1.63 3.67
C PRO A 109 14.02 -1.10 4.59
N TYR A 110 13.74 0.21 4.63
CA TYR A 110 12.68 0.74 5.48
C TYR A 110 11.29 0.38 4.95
N VAL A 111 11.09 0.38 3.63
CA VAL A 111 9.87 -0.10 2.96
C VAL A 111 9.66 -1.59 3.22
N HIS A 112 10.71 -2.41 3.09
CA HIS A 112 10.64 -3.86 3.37
C HIS A 112 10.21 -4.13 4.81
N ASN A 113 10.89 -3.49 5.78
CA ASN A 113 10.52 -3.61 7.20
C ASN A 113 9.09 -3.11 7.46
N TYR A 114 8.67 -2.01 6.82
CA TYR A 114 7.30 -1.51 6.94
C TYR A 114 6.27 -2.50 6.39
N MET A 115 6.51 -3.11 5.24
CA MET A 115 5.65 -4.15 4.67
C MET A 115 5.58 -5.37 5.60
N GLU A 116 6.71 -5.83 6.14
CA GLU A 116 6.75 -6.93 7.11
C GLU A 116 5.95 -6.62 8.38
N LEU A 117 6.14 -5.42 8.95
CA LEU A 117 5.41 -4.96 10.13
C LEU A 117 3.90 -4.86 9.90
N LEU A 118 3.46 -4.45 8.70
CA LEU A 118 2.05 -4.38 8.35
C LEU A 118 1.46 -5.77 8.09
N PHE A 119 2.16 -6.60 7.32
CA PHE A 119 1.65 -7.89 6.91
C PHE A 119 1.63 -8.88 8.07
N SER A 120 2.57 -8.82 9.01
CA SER A 120 2.59 -9.70 10.20
C SER A 120 1.46 -9.46 11.19
N ARG A 121 0.72 -8.34 11.09
CA ARG A 121 -0.34 -8.00 12.05
C ARG A 121 -1.49 -8.98 11.99
N GLU A 122 -2.02 -9.32 13.16
CA GLU A 122 -3.23 -10.15 13.27
C GLU A 122 -4.41 -9.58 12.48
N SER A 123 -4.63 -8.26 12.54
CA SER A 123 -5.71 -7.59 11.79
C SER A 123 -5.56 -7.78 10.28
N PHE A 124 -4.32 -7.75 9.77
CA PHE A 124 -4.05 -7.95 8.35
C PHE A 124 -4.16 -9.44 7.98
N GLN A 125 -3.55 -10.33 8.75
CA GLN A 125 -3.62 -11.78 8.50
C GLN A 125 -5.06 -12.32 8.50
N LYS A 126 -5.93 -11.78 9.35
CA LYS A 126 -7.36 -12.14 9.39
C LYS A 126 -8.18 -11.65 8.20
N THR A 127 -7.70 -10.62 7.48
CA THR A 127 -8.50 -9.90 6.47
C THR A 127 -7.90 -9.93 5.07
N LYS A 128 -6.62 -10.29 4.92
CA LYS A 128 -5.96 -10.39 3.61
C LYS A 128 -6.66 -11.43 2.74
N ALA A 129 -6.80 -11.11 1.46
CA ALA A 129 -7.21 -12.10 0.47
C ALA A 129 -6.11 -13.13 0.23
N THR A 130 -6.48 -14.34 -0.16
CA THR A 130 -5.48 -15.33 -0.61
C THR A 130 -4.80 -14.83 -1.89
N THR A 131 -3.57 -15.26 -2.11
CA THR A 131 -2.76 -14.87 -3.28
C THR A 131 -3.48 -15.20 -4.59
N GLU A 132 -4.16 -16.35 -4.65
CA GLU A 132 -4.91 -16.82 -5.82
C GLU A 132 -6.05 -15.87 -6.16
N HIS A 133 -6.80 -15.42 -5.15
CA HIS A 133 -7.91 -14.49 -5.36
C HIS A 133 -7.44 -13.09 -5.76
N VAL A 134 -6.30 -12.63 -5.22
CA VAL A 134 -5.69 -11.36 -5.67
C VAL A 134 -5.31 -11.46 -7.15
N ILE A 135 -4.61 -12.52 -7.54
CA ILE A 135 -4.19 -12.75 -8.94
C ILE A 135 -5.41 -12.82 -9.86
N ALA A 136 -6.39 -13.67 -9.54
CA ALA A 136 -7.61 -13.82 -10.33
C ALA A 136 -8.40 -12.50 -10.47
N GLY A 137 -8.41 -11.66 -9.42
CA GLY A 137 -9.04 -10.34 -9.46
C GLY A 137 -8.32 -9.32 -10.34
N TRP A 138 -7.01 -9.49 -10.58
CA TRP A 138 -6.21 -8.62 -11.44
C TRP A 138 -6.13 -9.11 -12.89
N GLU A 139 -6.17 -10.43 -13.11
CA GLU A 139 -6.03 -11.04 -14.44
C GLU A 139 -6.87 -10.38 -15.55
N PRO A 140 -8.20 -10.16 -15.39
CA PRO A 140 -8.99 -9.51 -16.45
C PRO A 140 -8.60 -8.05 -16.65
N LYS A 141 -8.01 -7.38 -15.65
CA LYS A 141 -7.56 -5.98 -15.75
C LYS A 141 -6.21 -5.86 -16.45
N VAL A 142 -5.35 -6.89 -16.33
CA VAL A 142 -4.05 -6.94 -16.98
C VAL A 142 -4.16 -7.36 -18.44
N ASN A 143 -5.13 -8.22 -18.76
CA ASN A 143 -5.34 -8.75 -20.10
C ASN A 143 -6.37 -7.98 -20.94
N ALA A 144 -7.02 -6.97 -20.35
CA ALA A 144 -7.91 -6.04 -21.05
C ALA A 144 -7.15 -5.05 -21.95
#